data_AF-A0A2N2E3V3-F1
#
_entry.id   AF-A0A2N2E3V3-F1
#
_cell.length_a   1.000
_cell.length_b   1.000
_cell.length_c   1.000
_cell.angle_alpha   90.00
_cell.angle_beta   90.00
_cell.angle_gamma   90.00
#
_symmetry.space_group_name_H-M   'P 1'
#
loop_
_entity.id
_entity.type
_entity.pdbx_description
1 polymer ?
#
loop_
_entity_poly.entity_id
_entity_poly.type
_entity_poly.pdbx_seq_one_letter_code
_entity_poly.pdbx_strand_id
1 'polypeptide(L)'
;MAKQTKYFNFILLTVVVALLSLWLYRQTAKEELMYFCDDKTVICDLSDAKYHDASLPVEERLDDLLSRMTLQEKIGQLSLVERTALSNKDDLVSYNIGAILSGGGSHPENNSPAGWQAMVLDFQSHAEKTRLKIPILYGIDSVHGHANVPG
;
A
#
# COMPACT_ATOMS: atom_id res chain seq x y z
N MET A 1 10.95 60.03 -16.85
CA MET A 1 10.18 58.91 -17.43
C MET A 1 10.83 57.54 -17.22
N ALA A 2 12.15 57.35 -17.38
CA ALA A 2 12.80 56.03 -17.27
C ALA A 2 12.71 55.30 -15.90
N LYS A 3 12.59 56.02 -14.78
CA LYS A 3 12.41 55.39 -13.45
C LYS A 3 11.04 54.72 -13.28
N GLN A 4 9.97 55.35 -13.75
CA GLN A 4 8.60 54.82 -13.67
C GLN A 4 8.45 53.50 -14.44
N THR A 5 9.06 53.39 -15.62
CA THR A 5 9.05 52.17 -16.43
C THR A 5 9.79 51.02 -15.75
N LYS A 6 10.89 51.29 -15.04
CA LYS A 6 11.62 50.26 -14.28
C LYS A 6 10.81 49.72 -13.11
N TYR A 7 10.10 50.59 -12.38
CA TYR A 7 9.21 50.18 -11.28
C TYR A 7 8.02 49.35 -11.79
N PHE A 8 7.41 49.75 -12.90
CA PHE A 8 6.32 49.00 -13.53
C PHE A 8 6.75 47.61 -13.98
N ASN A 9 7.91 47.50 -14.64
CA ASN A 9 8.43 46.20 -15.08
C ASN A 9 8.83 45.29 -13.91
N PHE A 10 9.32 45.86 -12.81
CA PHE A 10 9.64 45.10 -11.59
C PHE A 10 8.37 44.54 -10.94
N ILE A 11 7.31 45.35 -10.82
CA ILE A 11 6.01 44.91 -10.28
C ILE A 11 5.38 43.86 -11.18
N LEU A 12 5.45 44.04 -12.50
CA LEU A 12 4.91 43.06 -13.45
C LEU A 12 5.65 41.72 -13.34
N LEU A 13 6.98 41.74 -13.22
CA LEU A 13 7.78 40.53 -13.06
C LEU A 13 7.47 39.80 -11.74
N THR A 14 7.31 40.52 -10.63
CA THR A 14 6.98 39.89 -9.34
C THR A 14 5.58 39.29 -9.35
N VAL A 15 4.60 39.94 -9.99
CA VAL A 15 3.25 39.39 -10.16
C VAL A 15 3.26 38.14 -11.02
N VAL A 16 3.98 38.15 -12.16
CA VAL A 16 4.09 36.98 -13.04
C VAL A 16 4.76 35.81 -12.33
N VAL A 17 5.86 36.04 -11.60
CA VAL A 17 6.54 35.00 -10.82
C VAL A 17 5.63 34.46 -9.72
N ALA A 18 4.92 35.32 -8.99
CA ALA A 18 3.99 34.87 -7.95
C ALA A 18 2.83 34.03 -8.52
N LEU A 19 2.28 34.44 -9.66
CA LEU A 19 1.23 33.69 -10.35
C LEU A 19 1.73 32.36 -10.90
N LEU A 20 2.96 32.32 -11.45
CA LEU A 20 3.58 31.07 -11.90
C LEU A 20 3.85 30.13 -10.72
N SER A 21 4.35 30.65 -9.60
CA SER A 21 4.57 29.86 -8.38
C SER A 21 3.25 29.32 -7.81
N LEU A 22 2.19 30.13 -7.82
CA LEU A 22 0.85 29.68 -7.41
C LEU A 22 0.26 28.65 -8.37
N TRP A 23 0.50 28.82 -9.68
CA TRP A 23 0.05 27.87 -10.71
C TRP A 23 0.81 26.54 -10.62
N LEU A 24 2.13 26.57 -10.43
CA LEU A 24 2.98 25.41 -10.18
C LEU A 24 2.59 24.74 -8.87
N TYR A 25 2.43 25.51 -7.78
CA TYR A 25 1.94 24.99 -6.49
C TYR A 25 0.57 24.33 -6.63
N ARG A 26 -0.33 24.89 -7.45
CA ARG A 26 -1.64 24.30 -7.74
C ARG A 26 -1.56 23.05 -8.62
N GLN A 27 -0.54 22.95 -9.48
CA GLN A 27 -0.27 21.75 -10.27
C GLN A 27 0.28 20.64 -9.37
N THR A 28 1.22 20.94 -8.48
CA THR A 28 1.75 19.96 -7.52
C THR A 28 0.74 19.58 -6.42
N ALA A 29 -0.07 20.54 -5.93
CA ALA A 29 -1.04 20.27 -4.87
C ALA A 29 -2.29 19.51 -5.34
N LYS A 30 -2.51 19.38 -6.67
CA LYS A 30 -3.59 18.55 -7.20
C LYS A 30 -3.30 17.05 -7.13
N GLU A 31 -2.06 16.64 -6.85
CA GLU A 31 -1.67 15.23 -6.81
C GLU A 31 -1.74 14.56 -5.43
N GLU A 32 -2.00 15.27 -4.31
CA GLU A 32 -1.91 14.63 -2.99
C GLU A 32 -3.05 14.96 -2.01
N LEU A 33 -4.29 15.10 -2.48
CA LEU A 33 -5.38 14.64 -1.62
C LEU A 33 -5.65 13.20 -1.98
N MET A 34 -4.87 12.28 -1.39
CA MET A 34 -5.17 10.86 -1.43
C MET A 34 -6.53 10.67 -0.77
N TYR A 35 -7.59 10.70 -1.57
CA TYR A 35 -8.94 10.41 -1.13
C TYR A 35 -8.92 8.97 -0.65
N PHE A 36 -9.13 8.79 0.66
CA PHE A 36 -9.32 7.48 1.24
C PHE A 36 -10.75 7.04 0.94
N CYS A 37 -10.92 5.74 0.80
CA CYS A 37 -12.25 5.21 0.90
C CYS A 37 -12.75 5.39 2.34
N ASP A 38 -13.83 6.14 2.52
CA ASP A 38 -14.49 6.33 3.81
C ASP A 38 -15.96 5.99 3.61
N ASP A 39 -16.43 4.96 4.31
CA ASP A 39 -17.78 4.41 4.26
C ASP A 39 -18.88 5.49 4.45
N LYS A 40 -18.54 6.62 5.07
CA LYS A 40 -19.46 7.74 5.31
C LYS A 40 -19.57 8.74 4.16
N THR A 41 -18.57 8.84 3.29
CA THR A 41 -18.47 9.94 2.31
C THR A 41 -18.10 9.50 0.89
N VAL A 42 -17.46 8.34 0.72
CA VAL A 42 -16.98 7.80 -0.56
C VAL A 42 -17.40 6.33 -0.66
N ILE A 43 -18.22 5.99 -1.65
CA ILE A 43 -18.66 4.60 -1.86
C ILE A 43 -17.46 3.75 -2.30
N CYS A 44 -17.12 2.74 -1.48
CA CYS A 44 -16.07 1.76 -1.74
C CYS A 44 -16.52 0.67 -2.72
N ASP A 45 -16.86 1.09 -3.94
CA ASP A 45 -17.32 0.18 -4.99
C ASP A 45 -16.21 -0.82 -5.37
N LEU A 46 -16.60 -2.06 -5.65
CA LEU A 46 -15.73 -3.16 -6.11
C LEU A 46 -16.18 -3.74 -7.46
N SER A 47 -17.27 -3.23 -8.04
CA SER A 47 -17.92 -3.80 -9.24
C SER A 47 -17.08 -3.71 -10.52
N ASP A 48 -16.07 -2.84 -10.55
CA ASP A 48 -15.10 -2.65 -11.64
C ASP A 48 -13.66 -2.54 -11.08
N ALA A 49 -13.25 -3.51 -10.27
CA ALA A 49 -11.94 -3.53 -9.61
C ALA A 49 -10.78 -3.81 -10.59
N LYS A 50 -10.31 -2.78 -11.30
CA LYS A 50 -9.19 -2.84 -12.25
C LYS A 50 -7.92 -3.42 -11.66
N TYR A 51 -7.68 -3.29 -10.36
CA TYR A 51 -6.49 -3.86 -9.71
C TYR A 51 -6.39 -5.39 -9.85
N HIS A 52 -7.49 -6.08 -10.15
CA HIS A 52 -7.52 -7.52 -10.46
C HIS A 52 -7.16 -7.87 -11.91
N ASP A 53 -7.15 -6.91 -12.83
CA ASP A 53 -6.79 -7.15 -14.23
C ASP A 53 -5.27 -7.20 -14.40
N ALA A 54 -4.73 -8.41 -14.58
CA ALA A 54 -3.30 -8.63 -14.75
C ALA A 54 -2.73 -8.10 -16.09
N SER A 55 -3.57 -7.70 -17.04
CA SER A 55 -3.15 -7.12 -18.32
C SER A 55 -2.82 -5.63 -18.25
N LEU A 56 -3.30 -4.93 -17.21
CA LEU A 56 -3.04 -3.51 -17.00
C LEU A 56 -1.64 -3.27 -16.40
N PRO A 57 -1.03 -2.09 -16.66
CA PRO A 57 0.22 -1.69 -16.00
C PRO A 57 0.10 -1.72 -14.47
N VAL A 58 1.21 -2.03 -13.80
CA VAL A 58 1.24 -2.09 -12.32
C VAL A 58 0.76 -0.78 -11.69
N GLU A 59 1.20 0.37 -12.20
CA GLU A 59 0.81 1.68 -11.65
C GLU A 59 -0.70 1.93 -11.75
N GLU A 60 -1.36 1.55 -12.85
CA GLU A 60 -2.82 1.70 -12.99
C GLU A 60 -3.56 0.81 -11.98
N ARG A 61 -3.07 -0.41 -11.75
CA ARG A 61 -3.63 -1.32 -10.75
C ARG A 61 -3.40 -0.81 -9.32
N LEU A 62 -2.25 -0.20 -9.05
CA LEU A 62 -1.92 0.38 -7.74
C LEU A 62 -2.80 1.59 -7.44
N ASP A 63 -2.95 2.52 -8.38
CA ASP A 63 -3.80 3.70 -8.23
C ASP A 63 -5.26 3.30 -7.97
N ASP A 64 -5.76 2.31 -8.73
CA ASP A 64 -7.10 1.77 -8.53
C ASP A 64 -7.26 1.14 -7.13
N LEU A 65 -6.32 0.29 -6.70
CA LEU A 65 -6.36 -0.35 -5.38
C LEU A 65 -6.30 0.69 -4.25
N LEU A 66 -5.34 1.62 -4.29
CA LEU A 66 -5.14 2.64 -3.25
C LEU A 66 -6.33 3.57 -3.10
N SER A 67 -7.04 3.87 -4.20
CA SER A 67 -8.27 4.66 -4.17
C SER A 67 -9.43 3.95 -3.45
N ARG A 68 -9.42 2.61 -3.45
CA ARG A 68 -10.45 1.76 -2.84
C ARG A 68 -10.15 1.40 -1.39
N MET A 69 -8.93 1.62 -0.91
CA MET A 69 -8.53 1.31 0.45
C MET A 69 -8.98 2.38 1.45
N THR A 70 -9.55 1.91 2.55
CA THR A 70 -9.74 2.67 3.79
C THR A 70 -8.40 2.98 4.44
N LEU A 71 -8.39 3.94 5.36
CA LEU A 71 -7.18 4.24 6.14
C LEU A 71 -6.71 3.01 6.93
N GLN A 72 -7.63 2.22 7.50
CA GLN A 72 -7.31 1.01 8.26
C GLN A 72 -6.66 -0.05 7.38
N GLU A 73 -7.16 -0.26 6.16
CA GLU A 73 -6.54 -1.19 5.21
C GLU A 73 -5.13 -0.72 4.82
N LYS A 74 -4.92 0.59 4.60
CA LYS A 74 -3.57 1.14 4.30
C LYS A 74 -2.60 0.94 5.45
N ILE A 75 -3.04 1.20 6.69
CA ILE A 75 -2.22 0.95 7.89
C ILE A 75 -1.93 -0.55 8.05
N GLY A 76 -2.93 -1.40 7.81
CA GLY A 76 -2.77 -2.85 7.84
C GLY A 76 -1.70 -3.33 6.85
N GLN A 77 -1.68 -2.77 5.64
CA GLN A 77 -0.66 -3.11 4.64
C GLN A 77 0.77 -2.75 5.04
N LEU A 78 0.96 -1.73 5.90
CA LEU A 78 2.27 -1.36 6.44
C LEU A 78 2.73 -2.26 7.61
N SER A 79 1.87 -3.17 8.06
CA SER A 79 2.12 -4.03 9.22
C SER A 79 2.73 -5.37 8.80
N LEU A 80 3.91 -5.66 9.36
CA LEU A 80 4.58 -6.95 9.27
C LEU A 80 4.56 -7.61 10.66
N VAL A 81 3.99 -8.81 10.75
CA VAL A 81 3.84 -9.53 12.03
C VAL A 81 4.54 -10.88 12.01
N GLU A 82 5.07 -11.30 13.16
CA GLU A 82 5.64 -12.65 13.29
C GLU A 82 4.49 -13.68 13.40
N ARG A 83 4.62 -14.82 12.73
CA ARG A 83 3.53 -15.81 12.58
C ARG A 83 2.99 -16.39 13.91
N THR A 84 3.77 -16.40 14.99
CA THR A 84 3.37 -16.87 16.32
C THR A 84 2.70 -15.79 17.15
N ALA A 85 2.83 -14.52 16.79
CA ALA A 85 2.09 -13.42 17.42
C ALA A 85 0.57 -13.52 17.13
N LEU A 86 0.19 -14.17 16.03
CA LEU A 86 -1.21 -14.41 15.66
C LEU A 86 -1.75 -15.64 16.41
N SER A 87 -2.37 -15.39 17.56
CA SER A 87 -3.08 -16.44 18.32
C SER A 87 -4.36 -16.87 17.61
N ASN A 88 -5.03 -15.95 16.92
CA ASN A 88 -6.13 -16.20 16.02
C ASN A 88 -5.77 -15.74 14.60
N LYS A 89 -5.82 -16.64 13.61
CA LYS A 89 -5.48 -16.29 12.22
C LYS A 89 -6.49 -15.34 11.57
N ASP A 90 -7.72 -15.26 12.08
CA ASP A 90 -8.71 -14.28 11.61
C ASP A 90 -8.38 -12.83 12.04
N ASP A 91 -7.37 -12.63 12.90
CA ASP A 91 -6.81 -11.31 13.19
C ASP A 91 -6.18 -10.70 11.92
N LEU A 92 -5.69 -11.54 11.00
CA LEU A 92 -5.19 -11.11 9.68
C LEU A 92 -6.28 -10.35 8.90
N VAL A 93 -7.51 -10.87 8.94
CA VAL A 93 -8.68 -10.25 8.31
C VAL A 93 -9.07 -8.98 9.07
N SER A 94 -9.16 -9.08 10.40
CA SER A 94 -9.63 -7.99 11.26
C SER A 94 -8.74 -6.75 11.20
N TYR A 95 -7.42 -6.94 11.03
CA TYR A 95 -6.44 -5.86 11.00
C TYR A 95 -5.88 -5.57 9.60
N ASN A 96 -6.37 -6.25 8.56
CA ASN A 96 -5.91 -6.10 7.17
C ASN A 96 -4.38 -6.20 7.01
N ILE A 97 -3.76 -7.14 7.74
CA ILE A 97 -2.31 -7.30 7.84
C ILE A 97 -1.71 -7.53 6.44
N GLY A 98 -0.71 -6.73 6.07
CA GLY A 98 -0.06 -6.82 4.76
C GLY A 98 1.00 -7.90 4.66
N ALA A 99 1.69 -8.20 5.76
CA ALA A 99 2.77 -9.16 5.73
C ALA A 99 2.91 -9.98 7.02
N ILE A 100 3.38 -11.21 6.85
CA ILE A 100 3.74 -12.13 7.94
C ILE A 100 5.20 -12.55 7.74
N LEU A 101 5.95 -12.79 8.81
CA LEU A 101 7.24 -13.46 8.72
C LEU A 101 7.38 -14.67 9.64
N SER A 102 8.34 -15.51 9.28
CA SER A 102 9.00 -16.45 10.18
C SER A 102 10.41 -15.96 10.46
N GLY A 103 10.68 -15.54 11.71
CA GLY A 103 12.04 -15.22 12.16
C GLY A 103 12.90 -16.48 12.32
N GLY A 104 14.16 -16.30 12.73
CA GLY A 104 15.08 -17.41 13.01
C GLY A 104 14.47 -18.45 13.98
N GLY A 105 14.42 -19.71 13.55
CA GLY A 105 13.86 -20.82 14.33
C GLY A 105 12.32 -20.88 14.38
N SER A 106 11.61 -19.88 13.85
CA SER A 106 10.15 -19.96 13.70
C SER A 106 9.82 -20.81 12.46
N HIS A 107 9.17 -21.95 12.68
CA HIS A 107 8.79 -22.87 11.62
C HIS A 107 7.41 -23.48 11.90
N PRO A 108 6.74 -24.07 10.90
CA PRO A 108 5.54 -24.89 11.12
C PRO A 108 5.88 -26.15 11.92
N GLU A 109 4.87 -26.76 12.55
CA GLU A 109 5.04 -28.03 13.29
C GLU A 109 5.61 -29.14 12.39
N ASN A 110 5.04 -29.29 11.19
CA ASN A 110 5.66 -30.09 10.13
C ASN A 110 6.73 -29.25 9.41
N ASN A 111 7.98 -29.32 9.88
CA ASN A 111 9.10 -28.59 9.28
C ASN A 111 9.65 -29.31 8.04
N SER A 112 8.83 -29.40 6.99
CA SER A 112 9.18 -29.89 5.65
C SER A 112 8.75 -28.88 4.59
N PRO A 113 9.28 -28.91 3.36
CA PRO A 113 8.84 -28.01 2.29
C PRO A 113 7.31 -28.01 2.09
N ALA A 114 6.67 -29.18 2.21
CA ALA A 114 5.23 -29.31 2.13
C ALA A 114 4.49 -28.67 3.32
N GLY A 115 5.04 -28.79 4.54
CA GLY A 115 4.46 -28.14 5.72
C GLY A 115 4.58 -26.62 5.69
N TRP A 116 5.68 -26.09 5.16
CA TRP A 116 5.85 -24.66 4.88
C TRP A 116 4.84 -24.16 3.85
N GLN A 117 4.71 -24.87 2.72
CA GLN A 117 3.72 -24.54 1.70
C GLN A 117 2.30 -24.52 2.29
N ALA A 118 1.91 -25.56 3.05
CA ALA A 118 0.60 -25.65 3.67
C ALA A 118 0.33 -24.48 4.62
N MET A 119 1.30 -24.12 5.47
CA MET A 119 1.18 -22.98 6.38
C MET A 119 1.01 -21.65 5.64
N VAL A 120 1.80 -21.40 4.59
CA VAL A 120 1.72 -20.15 3.83
C VAL A 120 0.39 -20.04 3.09
N LEU A 121 -0.07 -21.14 2.46
CA LEU A 121 -1.38 -21.19 1.79
C LEU A 121 -2.54 -20.98 2.76
N ASP A 122 -2.43 -21.52 3.98
CA ASP A 122 -3.42 -21.29 5.03
C ASP A 122 -3.53 -19.80 5.36
N PHE A 123 -2.40 -19.12 5.63
CA PHE A 123 -2.44 -17.66 5.84
C PHE A 123 -2.98 -16.88 4.64
N GLN A 124 -2.61 -17.25 3.40
CA GLN A 124 -3.16 -16.62 2.19
C GLN A 124 -4.68 -16.78 2.10
N SER A 125 -5.22 -17.95 2.47
CA SER A 125 -6.67 -18.19 2.47
C SER A 125 -7.44 -17.29 3.45
N HIS A 126 -6.79 -16.82 4.52
CA HIS A 126 -7.37 -15.81 5.41
C HIS A 126 -7.36 -14.43 4.75
N ALA A 127 -6.28 -14.03 4.07
CA ALA A 127 -6.20 -12.76 3.34
C ALA A 127 -7.30 -12.62 2.27
N GLU A 128 -7.66 -13.71 1.60
CA GLU A 128 -8.74 -13.79 0.61
C GLU A 128 -10.15 -13.50 1.18
N LYS A 129 -10.32 -13.59 2.51
CA LYS A 129 -11.58 -13.26 3.19
C LYS A 129 -11.76 -11.75 3.39
N THR A 130 -10.69 -10.96 3.26
CA THR A 130 -10.76 -9.50 3.37
C THR A 130 -11.59 -8.90 2.24
N ARG A 131 -12.08 -7.68 2.45
CA ARG A 131 -12.90 -6.97 1.46
C ARG A 131 -12.20 -6.77 0.11
N LEU A 132 -10.90 -6.42 0.16
CA LEU A 132 -10.08 -6.14 -1.03
C LEU A 132 -9.23 -7.34 -1.49
N LYS A 133 -9.23 -8.44 -0.72
CA LYS A 133 -8.51 -9.68 -1.06
C LYS A 133 -7.04 -9.46 -1.45
N ILE A 134 -6.40 -8.48 -0.80
CA ILE A 134 -4.98 -8.19 -1.04
C ILE A 134 -4.18 -9.37 -0.46
N PRO A 135 -3.38 -10.08 -1.26
CA PRO A 135 -2.61 -11.22 -0.78
C PRO A 135 -1.54 -10.76 0.21
N ILE A 136 -1.22 -11.59 1.20
CA ILE A 136 -0.12 -11.28 2.12
C ILE A 136 1.23 -11.53 1.48
N LEU A 137 2.21 -10.72 1.87
CA LEU A 137 3.63 -11.04 1.67
C LEU A 137 4.13 -11.91 2.83
N TYR A 138 4.81 -13.02 2.51
CA TYR A 138 5.40 -13.89 3.53
C TYR A 138 6.93 -13.77 3.53
N GLY A 139 7.50 -13.30 4.63
CA GLY A 139 8.93 -13.11 4.84
C GLY A 139 9.60 -14.26 5.59
N ILE A 140 10.88 -14.48 5.31
CA ILE A 140 11.72 -15.44 6.03
C ILE A 140 13.19 -15.03 5.95
N ASP A 141 13.95 -15.28 7.01
CA ASP A 141 15.39 -15.05 7.07
C ASP A 141 16.18 -16.13 6.30
N SER A 142 16.13 -16.12 4.97
CA SER A 142 16.91 -17.04 4.11
C SER A 142 18.27 -16.46 3.71
N VAL A 143 19.12 -16.18 4.71
CA VAL A 143 20.40 -15.48 4.52
C VAL A 143 21.55 -16.37 4.01
N HIS A 144 21.38 -17.70 4.07
CA HIS A 144 22.34 -18.68 3.54
C HIS A 144 21.61 -19.97 3.15
N GLY A 145 20.66 -19.86 2.22
CA GLY A 145 19.69 -20.90 1.88
C GLY A 145 18.44 -20.84 2.78
N HIS A 146 17.48 -21.74 2.56
CA HIS A 146 16.27 -21.84 3.39
C HIS A 146 16.58 -22.51 4.74
N ALA A 147 17.37 -21.84 5.58
CA ALA A 147 18.01 -22.41 6.76
C ALA A 147 17.03 -22.90 7.85
N ASN A 148 15.78 -22.43 7.85
CA ASN A 148 14.76 -22.91 8.78
C ASN A 148 14.19 -24.29 8.40
N VAL A 149 14.49 -24.84 7.21
CA VAL A 149 14.07 -26.18 6.77
C VAL A 149 15.25 -27.14 6.90
N PRO A 150 15.10 -28.29 7.58
CA PRO A 150 16.11 -29.33 7.62
C PRO A 150 16.43 -29.81 6.20
N GLY A 151 17.72 -29.81 5.86
CA GLY A 151 18.26 -30.29 4.58
C GLY A 151 18.62 -31.77 4.59
#